data_AF-A0A7U9XEF4-F1
#
_entry.id   AF-A0A7U9XEF4-F1
#
_cell.length_a   1.000
_cell.length_b   1.000
_cell.length_c   1.000
_cell.angle_alpha   90.00
_cell.angle_beta   90.00
_cell.angle_gamma   90.00
#
_symmetry.space_group_name_H-M   'P 1'
#
loop_
_entity.id
_entity.type
_entity.pdbx_description
1 polymer ?
#
loop_
_entity_poly.entity_id
_entity_poly.type
_entity_poly.pdbx_seq_one_letter_code
_entity_poly.pdbx_strand_id
1 'polypeptide(L)'
;MDRVSGRIGQDFFAGGHSKGGNLAVYAAMNCREDTRERIRKIFNNDGPGFRPEIREAGNFQAIQGRVAKFIPRSSLVGMILEDNSEYEIVESWGMGLFQHNTYSWKIEEGSLVRAKNMAEAKVRRDAALNEWILSLSEEEIHVFIDTLYEVVSASEASNVFEFGADWKKCLQNIIQAAKGLDDTTRKAIHKITHSLFEILLESVKAGNPILFGQFKQKKYHGL
;
A
#
# COMPACT_ATOMS: atom_id res chain seq x y z
N MET A 1 5.94 -5.00 -19.81
CA MET A 1 7.30 -5.47 -19.53
C MET A 1 8.03 -5.89 -20.80
N ASP A 2 7.43 -6.78 -21.60
CA ASP A 2 8.01 -7.31 -22.85
C ASP A 2 8.52 -6.26 -23.85
N ARG A 3 7.78 -5.16 -24.01
CA ARG A 3 8.19 -4.06 -24.91
C ARG A 3 9.50 -3.39 -24.46
N VAL A 4 9.69 -3.26 -23.15
CA VAL A 4 10.90 -2.65 -22.57
C VAL A 4 12.02 -3.67 -22.58
N SER A 5 11.74 -4.92 -22.23
CA SER A 5 12.70 -6.02 -22.25
C SER A 5 13.28 -6.25 -23.65
N GLY A 6 12.51 -6.04 -24.72
CA GLY A 6 13.02 -6.11 -26.10
C GLY A 6 13.98 -4.98 -26.49
N ARG A 7 14.08 -3.91 -25.68
CA ARG A 7 14.99 -2.77 -25.90
C ARG A 7 16.24 -2.83 -25.02
N ILE A 8 16.25 -3.69 -24.00
CA ILE A 8 17.37 -3.90 -23.10
C ILE A 8 17.84 -5.34 -23.26
N GLY A 9 19.07 -5.53 -23.77
CA GLY A 9 19.62 -6.87 -24.02
C GLY A 9 20.09 -7.59 -22.75
N GLN A 10 20.19 -6.85 -21.64
CA GLN A 10 20.69 -7.33 -20.36
C GLN A 10 19.56 -7.82 -19.46
N ASP A 11 19.97 -8.46 -18.38
CA ASP A 11 19.10 -8.72 -17.24
C ASP A 11 18.72 -7.41 -16.55
N PHE A 12 17.54 -7.39 -15.93
CA PHE A 12 16.98 -6.16 -15.40
C PHE A 12 16.25 -6.36 -14.07
N PHE A 13 16.08 -5.25 -13.37
CA PHE A 13 15.26 -5.14 -12.19
C PHE A 13 13.93 -4.50 -12.56
N ALA A 14 12.85 -4.93 -11.93
CA ALA A 14 11.55 -4.29 -12.04
C ALA A 14 11.11 -3.84 -10.65
N GLY A 15 10.24 -2.85 -10.59
CA GLY A 15 9.65 -2.48 -9.31
C GLY A 15 8.82 -1.21 -9.39
N GLY A 16 8.21 -0.91 -8.27
CA GLY A 16 7.45 0.31 -8.08
C GLY A 16 6.99 0.46 -6.65
N HIS A 17 6.41 1.62 -6.38
CA HIS A 17 5.77 1.93 -5.11
C HIS A 17 4.26 1.92 -5.25
N SER A 18 3.54 1.56 -4.18
CA SER A 18 2.08 1.61 -4.14
C SER A 18 1.47 0.76 -5.27
N LYS A 19 0.53 1.31 -6.07
CA LYS A 19 0.01 0.67 -7.30
C LYS A 19 1.12 0.21 -8.26
N GLY A 20 2.23 0.94 -8.35
CA GLY A 20 3.37 0.57 -9.19
C GLY A 20 4.08 -0.69 -8.72
N GLY A 21 4.11 -0.96 -7.41
CA GLY A 21 4.67 -2.19 -6.85
C GLY A 21 3.86 -3.42 -7.24
N ASN A 22 2.53 -3.33 -7.10
CA ASN A 22 1.60 -4.35 -7.59
C ASN A 22 1.74 -4.53 -9.11
N LEU A 23 1.71 -3.45 -9.89
CA LEU A 23 1.82 -3.50 -11.35
C LEU A 23 3.14 -4.14 -11.82
N ALA A 24 4.24 -3.89 -11.12
CA ALA A 24 5.54 -4.50 -11.44
C ALA A 24 5.50 -6.03 -11.26
N VAL A 25 4.89 -6.52 -10.17
CA VAL A 25 4.71 -7.95 -9.92
C VAL A 25 3.75 -8.57 -10.94
N TYR A 26 2.62 -7.90 -11.22
CA TYR A 26 1.65 -8.35 -12.22
C TYR A 26 2.28 -8.47 -13.60
N ALA A 27 3.05 -7.46 -14.01
CA ALA A 27 3.72 -7.47 -15.30
C ALA A 27 4.81 -8.55 -15.38
N ALA A 28 5.49 -8.87 -14.27
CA ALA A 28 6.49 -9.92 -14.22
C ALA A 28 5.89 -11.33 -14.31
N MET A 29 4.79 -11.61 -13.60
CA MET A 29 4.15 -12.93 -13.64
C MET A 29 3.43 -13.20 -14.98
N ASN A 30 3.05 -12.16 -15.73
CA ASN A 30 2.34 -12.27 -17.01
C ASN A 30 3.21 -12.00 -18.25
N CYS A 31 4.47 -11.58 -18.11
CA CYS A 31 5.36 -11.40 -19.25
C CYS A 31 5.73 -12.74 -19.91
N ARG A 32 6.28 -12.70 -21.11
CA ARG A 32 6.79 -13.90 -21.79
C ARG A 32 7.93 -14.54 -21.00
N GLU A 33 8.11 -15.84 -21.17
CA GLU A 33 9.13 -16.62 -20.45
C GLU A 33 10.56 -16.07 -20.65
N ASP A 34 10.94 -15.77 -21.91
CA ASP A 34 12.23 -15.15 -22.28
C ASP A 34 12.49 -13.80 -21.57
N THR A 35 11.42 -13.05 -21.33
CA THR A 35 11.47 -11.79 -20.58
C THR A 35 11.56 -12.06 -19.08
N ARG A 36 10.80 -13.04 -18.60
CA ARG A 36 10.74 -13.41 -17.19
C ARG A 36 12.08 -13.91 -16.69
N GLU A 37 12.79 -14.74 -17.43
CA GLU A 37 14.10 -15.30 -17.05
C GLU A 37 15.16 -14.22 -16.77
N ARG A 38 15.09 -13.10 -17.50
CA ARG A 38 16.02 -11.96 -17.35
C ARG A 38 15.71 -11.05 -16.16
N ILE A 39 14.62 -11.28 -15.44
CA ILE A 39 14.27 -10.49 -14.25
C ILE A 39 15.12 -10.96 -13.06
N ARG A 40 15.98 -10.08 -12.54
CA ARG A 40 16.83 -10.37 -11.38
C ARG A 40 16.09 -10.23 -10.04
N LYS A 41 15.34 -9.15 -9.86
CA LYS A 41 14.51 -8.90 -8.68
C LYS A 41 13.34 -8.01 -9.05
N ILE A 42 12.25 -8.15 -8.32
CA ILE A 42 11.01 -7.38 -8.46
C ILE A 42 10.75 -6.68 -7.12
N PHE A 43 10.86 -5.36 -7.10
CA PHE A 43 10.65 -4.58 -5.89
C PHE A 43 9.20 -4.12 -5.77
N ASN A 44 8.49 -4.61 -4.75
CA ASN A 44 7.17 -4.14 -4.38
C ASN A 44 7.28 -3.27 -3.13
N ASN A 45 7.38 -1.95 -3.31
CA ASN A 45 7.50 -1.01 -2.21
C ASN A 45 6.11 -0.58 -1.76
N ASP A 46 5.61 -1.21 -0.71
CA ASP A 46 4.32 -0.92 -0.08
C ASP A 46 3.12 -0.98 -1.03
N GLY A 47 3.19 -1.85 -2.05
CA GLY A 47 2.09 -2.10 -2.96
C GLY A 47 1.21 -3.27 -2.52
N PRO A 48 -0.08 -3.25 -2.86
CA PRO A 48 -1.02 -4.29 -2.47
C PRO A 48 -0.67 -5.65 -3.08
N GLY A 49 -1.13 -6.72 -2.45
CA GLY A 49 -1.07 -8.09 -2.94
C GLY A 49 -2.11 -8.37 -4.04
N PHE A 50 -2.41 -9.64 -4.25
CA PHE A 50 -3.33 -10.10 -5.29
C PHE A 50 -4.36 -11.06 -4.70
N ARG A 51 -5.56 -11.05 -5.28
CA ARG A 51 -6.53 -12.12 -5.05
C ARG A 51 -5.92 -13.48 -5.48
N PRO A 52 -6.20 -14.59 -4.76
CA PRO A 52 -5.62 -15.90 -5.06
C PRO A 52 -5.76 -16.32 -6.53
N GLU A 53 -6.93 -16.09 -7.12
CA GLU A 53 -7.27 -16.42 -8.50
C GLU A 53 -6.39 -15.66 -9.53
N ILE A 54 -5.95 -14.44 -9.20
CA ILE A 54 -5.06 -13.65 -10.06
C ILE A 54 -3.63 -14.19 -10.00
N ARG A 55 -3.19 -14.68 -8.83
CA ARG A 55 -1.87 -15.31 -8.68
C ARG A 55 -1.79 -16.65 -9.40
N GLU A 56 -2.88 -17.42 -9.35
CA GLU A 56 -2.99 -18.73 -9.99
C GLU A 56 -3.13 -18.62 -11.52
N ALA A 57 -3.92 -17.66 -12.01
CA ALA A 57 -4.02 -17.40 -13.45
C ALA A 57 -2.73 -16.80 -14.01
N GLY A 58 -2.01 -16.01 -13.20
CA GLY A 58 -0.64 -15.58 -13.49
C GLY A 58 0.36 -16.70 -13.22
N ASN A 59 1.61 -16.51 -13.64
CA ASN A 59 2.69 -17.44 -13.28
C ASN A 59 3.44 -16.95 -12.03
N PHE A 60 2.71 -16.68 -10.94
CA PHE A 60 3.28 -16.05 -9.74
C PHE A 60 4.37 -16.93 -9.11
N GLN A 61 4.18 -18.24 -9.08
CA GLN A 61 5.12 -19.22 -8.55
C GLN A 61 6.48 -19.15 -9.25
N ALA A 62 6.51 -18.82 -10.55
CA ALA A 62 7.77 -18.66 -11.30
C ALA A 62 8.56 -17.40 -10.90
N ILE A 63 7.93 -16.42 -10.25
CA ILE A 63 8.59 -15.16 -9.85
C ILE A 63 8.71 -14.98 -8.34
N GLN A 64 8.00 -15.75 -7.50
CA GLN A 64 7.87 -15.51 -6.06
C GLN A 64 9.22 -15.29 -5.35
N GLY A 65 10.23 -16.14 -5.60
CA GLY A 65 11.56 -16.01 -4.98
C GLY A 65 12.37 -14.77 -5.42
N ARG A 66 11.89 -14.06 -6.44
CA ARG A 66 12.49 -12.82 -6.95
C ARG A 66 11.72 -11.59 -6.52
N VAL A 67 10.56 -11.72 -5.89
CA VAL A 67 9.85 -10.60 -5.29
C VAL A 67 10.57 -10.19 -4.00
N ALA A 68 10.86 -8.90 -3.85
CA ALA A 68 11.23 -8.29 -2.58
C ALA A 68 10.14 -7.28 -2.26
N LYS A 69 9.35 -7.58 -1.22
CA LYS A 69 8.30 -6.70 -0.75
C LYS A 69 8.76 -5.97 0.51
N PHE A 70 8.66 -4.65 0.49
CA PHE A 70 8.99 -3.80 1.64
C PHE A 70 7.74 -3.06 2.08
N ILE A 71 7.43 -3.12 3.37
CA ILE A 71 6.30 -2.38 3.94
C ILE A 71 6.73 -1.62 5.21
N PRO A 72 6.19 -0.43 5.47
CA PRO A 72 6.38 0.22 6.76
C PRO A 72 5.56 -0.46 7.87
N ARG A 73 5.88 -0.15 9.13
CA ARG A 73 5.20 -0.71 10.31
C ARG A 73 3.69 -0.48 10.35
N SER A 74 3.20 0.61 9.79
CA SER A 74 1.76 0.90 9.74
C SER A 74 1.23 0.93 8.30
N SER A 75 1.79 0.07 7.44
CA SER A 75 1.29 -0.12 6.09
C SER A 75 -0.19 -0.48 6.11
N LEU A 76 -0.98 0.29 5.35
CA LEU A 76 -2.35 -0.04 4.97
C LEU A 76 -2.36 -0.58 3.53
N VAL A 77 -1.73 0.14 2.60
CA VAL A 77 -1.72 -0.22 1.17
C VAL A 77 -1.02 -1.55 0.92
N GLY A 78 0.17 -1.74 1.48
CA GLY A 78 0.94 -2.98 1.35
C GLY A 78 0.30 -4.19 2.03
N MET A 79 -0.66 -4.00 2.93
CA MET A 79 -1.36 -5.11 3.60
C MET A 79 -2.60 -5.59 2.84
N ILE A 80 -3.11 -4.82 1.88
CA ILE A 80 -4.32 -5.17 1.11
C ILE A 80 -4.07 -6.40 0.27
N LEU A 81 -4.96 -7.39 0.38
CA LEU A 81 -4.88 -8.66 -0.34
C LEU A 81 -3.55 -9.38 -0.11
N GLU A 82 -2.90 -9.09 1.01
CA GLU A 82 -1.66 -9.73 1.41
C GLU A 82 -1.97 -11.07 2.06
N ASP A 83 -1.33 -12.13 1.57
CA ASP A 83 -1.49 -13.50 2.07
C ASP A 83 -0.44 -13.88 3.12
N ASN A 84 0.12 -12.88 3.82
CA ASN A 84 1.15 -13.01 4.84
C ASN A 84 2.44 -13.71 4.36
N SER A 85 2.72 -13.70 3.06
CA SER A 85 3.97 -14.21 2.49
C SER A 85 5.07 -13.14 2.46
N GLU A 86 6.33 -13.61 2.48
CA GLU A 86 7.60 -12.90 2.65
C GLU A 86 7.64 -11.40 2.29
N TYR A 87 7.38 -10.54 3.27
CA TYR A 87 7.70 -9.11 3.22
C TYR A 87 8.67 -8.71 4.34
N GLU A 88 9.49 -7.71 4.05
CA GLU A 88 10.40 -7.09 5.02
C GLU A 88 9.79 -5.78 5.54
N ILE A 89 9.79 -5.62 6.87
CA ILE A 89 9.28 -4.40 7.49
C ILE A 89 10.40 -3.37 7.59
N VAL A 90 10.13 -2.13 7.20
CA VAL A 90 11.09 -1.02 7.24
C VAL A 90 10.71 0.03 8.26
N GLU A 91 11.74 0.66 8.82
CA GLU A 91 11.60 1.86 9.63
C GLU A 91 11.23 3.06 8.77
N SER A 92 10.39 3.94 9.32
CA SER A 92 10.05 5.22 8.70
C SER A 92 10.05 6.34 9.75
N TRP A 93 10.39 7.55 9.33
CA TRP A 93 10.18 8.79 10.08
C TRP A 93 8.73 9.27 10.05
N GLY A 94 7.96 8.80 9.07
CA GLY A 94 6.53 9.05 8.97
C GLY A 94 5.76 8.35 10.09
N MET A 95 4.54 8.81 10.32
CA MET A 95 3.60 8.21 11.27
C MET A 95 2.30 7.84 10.57
N GLY A 96 1.68 6.74 10.97
CA GLY A 96 0.45 6.24 10.34
C GLY A 96 0.59 6.10 8.82
N LEU A 97 -0.37 6.63 8.06
CA LEU A 97 -0.36 6.58 6.59
C LEU A 97 0.81 7.32 5.94
N PHE A 98 1.41 8.31 6.60
CA PHE A 98 2.57 9.01 6.04
C PHE A 98 3.78 8.10 5.84
N GLN A 99 3.81 6.94 6.51
CA GLN A 99 4.84 5.93 6.27
C GLN A 99 4.74 5.32 4.87
N HIS A 100 3.60 5.44 4.17
CA HIS A 100 3.46 5.01 2.79
C HIS A 100 4.43 5.73 1.86
N ASN A 101 4.72 7.00 2.14
CA ASN A 101 5.69 7.77 1.39
C ASN A 101 7.10 7.21 1.59
N THR A 102 7.69 6.62 0.55
CA THR A 102 9.01 5.97 0.61
C THR A 102 10.15 6.92 0.95
N TYR A 103 10.01 8.23 0.71
CA TYR A 103 11.00 9.23 1.14
C TYR A 103 11.08 9.40 2.66
N SER A 104 10.09 8.89 3.40
CA SER A 104 10.12 8.86 4.85
C SER A 104 10.89 7.65 5.41
N TRP A 105 11.24 6.66 4.57
CA TRP A 105 11.86 5.42 5.01
C TRP A 105 13.31 5.66 5.44
N LYS A 106 13.71 5.05 6.56
CA LYS A 106 15.06 5.24 7.09
C LYS A 106 16.06 4.46 6.25
N ILE A 107 17.16 5.14 5.91
CA ILE A 107 18.30 4.57 5.22
C ILE A 107 19.53 4.83 6.09
N GLU A 108 20.29 3.77 6.37
CA GLU A 108 21.58 3.82 7.06
C GLU A 108 22.60 3.04 6.22
N GLU A 109 23.78 3.62 6.01
CA GLU A 109 24.86 2.99 5.23
C GLU A 109 24.42 2.50 3.83
N GLY A 110 23.51 3.25 3.18
CA GLY A 110 22.98 2.91 1.86
C GLY A 110 21.94 1.78 1.84
N SER A 111 21.48 1.32 3.00
CA SER A 111 20.49 0.24 3.12
C SER A 111 19.25 0.67 3.91
N LEU A 112 18.10 0.10 3.56
CA LEU A 112 16.86 0.31 4.31
C LEU A 112 17.00 -0.27 5.73
N VAL A 113 16.65 0.53 6.74
CA VAL A 113 16.68 0.07 8.13
C VAL A 113 15.48 -0.84 8.38
N ARG A 114 15.74 -2.06 8.84
CA ARG A 114 14.69 -3.06 9.08
C ARG A 114 14.09 -2.91 10.46
N ALA A 115 12.76 -2.98 10.52
CA ALA A 115 12.03 -3.01 11.77
C ALA A 115 11.78 -4.46 12.21
N LYS A 116 11.67 -4.66 13.53
CA LYS A 116 11.20 -5.95 14.09
C LYS A 116 9.77 -6.25 13.64
N ASN A 117 9.44 -7.54 13.60
CA ASN A 117 8.12 -8.06 13.25
C ASN A 117 6.98 -7.36 13.99
N MET A 118 5.84 -7.26 13.32
CA MET A 118 4.63 -6.63 13.85
C MET A 118 4.09 -7.41 15.04
N ALA A 119 3.46 -6.69 15.99
CA ALA A 119 2.74 -7.33 17.09
C ALA A 119 1.61 -8.22 16.56
N GLU A 120 1.38 -9.38 17.19
CA GLU A 120 0.34 -10.35 16.79
C GLU A 120 -1.06 -9.75 16.64
N ALA A 121 -1.37 -8.73 17.44
CA ALA A 121 -2.62 -8.00 17.36
C ALA A 121 -2.80 -7.28 16.01
N LYS A 122 -1.72 -6.70 15.46
CA LYS A 122 -1.74 -6.06 14.14
C LYS A 122 -1.95 -7.08 13.03
N VAL A 123 -1.22 -8.19 13.07
CA VAL A 123 -1.33 -9.28 12.09
C VAL A 123 -2.77 -9.81 12.02
N ARG A 124 -3.42 -10.03 13.17
CA ARG A 124 -4.84 -10.44 13.23
C ARG A 124 -5.78 -9.40 12.62
N ARG A 125 -5.52 -8.12 12.88
CA ARG A 125 -6.31 -7.01 12.33
C ARG A 125 -6.19 -6.92 10.81
N ASP A 126 -4.97 -7.08 10.29
CA ASP A 126 -4.72 -7.05 8.84
C ASP A 126 -5.38 -8.27 8.15
N ALA A 127 -5.36 -9.44 8.78
CA ALA A 127 -6.06 -10.62 8.28
C ALA A 127 -7.59 -10.39 8.21
N ALA A 128 -8.18 -9.82 9.26
CA ALA A 128 -9.61 -9.47 9.26
C ALA A 128 -9.97 -8.42 8.20
N LEU A 129 -9.08 -7.43 7.98
CA LEU A 129 -9.24 -6.46 6.88
C LEU A 129 -9.22 -7.16 5.53
N ASN A 130 -8.30 -8.10 5.30
CA ASN A 130 -8.20 -8.83 4.03
C ASN A 130 -9.39 -9.76 3.78
N GLU A 131 -9.84 -10.52 4.79
CA GLU A 131 -11.06 -11.33 4.67
C GLU A 131 -12.27 -10.48 4.29
N TRP A 132 -12.38 -9.30 4.91
CA TRP A 132 -13.44 -8.37 4.59
C TRP A 132 -13.31 -7.78 3.18
N ILE A 133 -12.11 -7.38 2.73
CA ILE A 133 -11.88 -6.91 1.34
C ILE A 133 -12.25 -8.01 0.33
N LEU A 134 -11.90 -9.27 0.62
CA LEU A 134 -12.23 -10.41 -0.25
C LEU A 134 -13.74 -10.68 -0.33
N SER A 135 -14.50 -10.30 0.69
CA SER A 135 -15.97 -10.44 0.74
C SER A 135 -16.74 -9.39 -0.08
N LEU A 136 -16.08 -8.33 -0.54
CA LEU A 136 -16.70 -7.26 -1.33
C LEU A 136 -17.03 -7.72 -2.76
N SER A 137 -18.13 -7.21 -3.33
CA SER A 137 -18.45 -7.35 -4.76
C SER A 137 -17.43 -6.61 -5.64
N GLU A 138 -17.46 -6.84 -6.95
CA GLU A 138 -16.58 -6.13 -7.91
C GLU A 138 -16.84 -4.61 -7.91
N GLU A 139 -18.09 -4.19 -7.79
CA GLU A 139 -18.44 -2.77 -7.69
C GLU A 139 -17.98 -2.17 -6.36
N GLU A 140 -18.16 -2.89 -5.27
CA GLU A 140 -17.78 -2.45 -3.92
C GLU A 140 -16.26 -2.33 -3.76
N ILE A 141 -15.49 -3.28 -4.32
CA ILE A 141 -14.03 -3.22 -4.26
C ILE A 141 -13.48 -2.06 -5.09
N HIS A 142 -14.08 -1.72 -6.23
CA HIS A 142 -13.68 -0.55 -7.00
C HIS A 142 -13.88 0.75 -6.21
N VAL A 143 -15.06 0.94 -5.61
CA VAL A 143 -15.34 2.13 -4.77
C VAL A 143 -14.40 2.20 -3.57
N PHE A 144 -14.12 1.06 -2.92
CA PHE A 144 -13.19 0.99 -1.79
C PHE A 144 -11.76 1.40 -2.20
N ILE A 145 -11.26 0.84 -3.29
CA ILE A 145 -9.90 1.07 -3.76
C ILE A 145 -9.71 2.53 -4.20
N ASP A 146 -10.66 3.09 -4.94
CA ASP A 146 -10.60 4.49 -5.37
C ASP A 146 -10.61 5.44 -4.16
N THR A 147 -11.53 5.21 -3.22
CA THR A 147 -11.61 5.93 -1.94
C THR A 147 -10.29 5.88 -1.18
N LEU A 148 -9.73 4.69 -1.01
CA LEU A 148 -8.49 4.51 -0.27
C LEU A 148 -7.35 5.28 -0.92
N TYR A 149 -7.21 5.21 -2.24
CA TYR A 149 -6.12 5.91 -2.93
C TYR A 149 -6.29 7.43 -2.92
N GLU A 150 -7.52 7.95 -2.93
CA GLU A 150 -7.77 9.38 -2.68
C GLU A 150 -7.29 9.78 -1.28
N VAL A 151 -7.62 8.99 -0.26
CA VAL A 151 -7.21 9.22 1.13
C VAL A 151 -5.69 9.18 1.28
N VAL A 152 -5.03 8.17 0.72
CA VAL A 152 -3.57 8.05 0.76
C VAL A 152 -2.91 9.24 0.06
N SER A 153 -3.40 9.62 -1.12
CA SER A 153 -2.86 10.76 -1.88
C SER A 153 -3.03 12.09 -1.13
N ALA A 154 -4.18 12.31 -0.50
CA ALA A 154 -4.42 13.47 0.34
C ALA A 154 -3.48 13.47 1.56
N SER A 155 -3.23 12.31 2.17
CA SER A 155 -2.31 12.21 3.30
C SER A 155 -0.87 12.53 2.91
N GLU A 156 -0.41 12.23 1.69
CA GLU A 156 0.94 12.57 1.24
C GLU A 156 1.12 14.08 0.99
N ALA A 157 0.04 14.77 0.63
CA ALA A 157 0.06 16.18 0.25
C ALA A 157 -0.06 17.16 1.43
N SER A 158 -0.65 16.74 2.55
CA SER A 158 -1.15 17.68 3.56
C SER A 158 -0.62 17.44 4.98
N ASN A 159 -0.68 18.49 5.80
CA ASN A 159 -0.46 18.38 7.24
C ASN A 159 -1.66 17.65 7.89
N VAL A 160 -1.47 16.93 9.01
CA VAL A 160 -2.53 16.13 9.69
C VAL A 160 -3.84 16.91 9.93
N PHE A 161 -3.77 18.23 10.09
CA PHE A 161 -4.93 19.10 10.28
C PHE A 161 -5.74 19.38 9.00
N GLU A 162 -5.10 19.38 7.84
CA GLU A 162 -5.76 19.56 6.53
C GLU A 162 -6.44 18.27 6.06
N PHE A 163 -5.83 17.12 6.38
CA PHE A 163 -6.40 15.79 6.11
C PHE A 163 -7.81 15.60 6.68
N GLY A 164 -8.10 16.14 7.87
CA GLY A 164 -9.44 16.06 8.49
C GLY A 164 -10.52 16.88 7.78
N ALA A 165 -10.16 17.89 6.98
CA ALA A 165 -11.10 18.64 6.14
C ALA A 165 -11.33 17.91 4.81
N ASP A 166 -10.28 17.35 4.22
CA ASP A 166 -10.35 16.58 2.98
C ASP A 166 -11.10 15.26 3.14
N TRP A 167 -11.00 14.60 4.31
CA TRP A 167 -11.73 13.36 4.59
C TRP A 167 -13.25 13.55 4.52
N LYS A 168 -13.78 14.67 5.03
CA LYS A 168 -15.22 14.96 4.98
C LYS A 168 -15.70 15.09 3.54
N LYS A 169 -14.87 15.69 2.69
CA LYS A 169 -15.15 15.88 1.27
C LYS A 169 -15.08 14.55 0.51
N CYS A 170 -14.11 13.70 0.83
CA CYS A 170 -14.01 12.34 0.30
C CYS A 170 -15.24 11.50 0.69
N LEU A 171 -15.64 11.52 1.97
CA LEU A 171 -16.88 10.88 2.44
C LEU A 171 -18.12 11.42 1.72
N GLN A 172 -18.21 12.73 1.50
CA GLN A 172 -19.32 13.32 0.75
C GLN A 172 -19.36 12.83 -0.71
N ASN A 173 -18.21 12.79 -1.38
CA ASN A 173 -18.10 12.28 -2.75
C ASN A 173 -18.49 10.81 -2.85
N ILE A 174 -18.10 9.98 -1.87
CA ILE A 174 -18.45 8.55 -1.81
C ILE A 174 -19.95 8.37 -1.57
N ILE A 175 -20.53 9.11 -0.61
CA ILE A 175 -21.97 9.08 -0.36
C ILE A 175 -22.75 9.54 -1.61
N GLN A 176 -22.20 10.51 -2.36
CA GLN A 176 -22.79 11.02 -3.59
C GLN A 176 -22.66 10.05 -4.76
N ALA A 177 -21.52 9.38 -4.92
CA ALA A 177 -21.32 8.29 -5.89
C ALA A 177 -22.23 7.09 -5.57
N ALA A 178 -22.51 6.87 -4.28
CA ALA A 178 -23.46 5.86 -3.80
C ALA A 178 -24.94 6.28 -3.93
N LYS A 179 -25.27 7.50 -4.38
CA LYS A 179 -26.66 7.90 -4.70
C LYS A 179 -27.07 7.27 -6.02
N GLY A 180 -27.55 6.03 -5.95
CA GLY A 180 -28.01 5.25 -7.11
C GLY A 180 -27.79 3.75 -6.93
N LEU A 181 -26.98 3.37 -5.95
CA LEU A 181 -26.74 1.98 -5.56
C LEU A 181 -27.84 1.49 -4.62
N ASP A 182 -28.07 0.18 -4.62
CA ASP A 182 -29.06 -0.46 -3.75
C ASP A 182 -28.67 -0.33 -2.26
N ASP A 183 -29.63 -0.60 -1.38
CA ASP A 183 -29.43 -0.43 0.06
C ASP A 183 -28.34 -1.35 0.63
N THR A 184 -28.08 -2.48 -0.04
CA THR A 184 -27.01 -3.42 0.31
C THR A 184 -25.65 -2.79 0.10
N THR A 185 -25.37 -2.30 -1.10
CA THR A 185 -24.10 -1.64 -1.44
C THR A 185 -23.92 -0.34 -0.64
N ARG A 186 -24.98 0.43 -0.37
CA ARG A 186 -24.89 1.62 0.50
C ARG A 186 -24.42 1.27 1.91
N LYS A 187 -24.94 0.19 2.50
CA LYS A 187 -24.51 -0.28 3.83
C LYS A 187 -23.07 -0.78 3.80
N ALA A 188 -22.67 -1.48 2.75
CA ALA A 188 -21.28 -1.90 2.55
C ALA A 188 -20.34 -0.69 2.49
N ILE A 189 -20.65 0.32 1.67
CA ILE A 189 -19.88 1.57 1.57
C ILE A 189 -19.76 2.30 2.91
N HIS A 190 -20.86 2.36 3.69
CA HIS A 190 -20.82 2.98 5.00
C HIS A 190 -19.89 2.23 5.96
N LYS A 191 -19.98 0.90 5.97
CA LYS A 191 -19.09 0.03 6.76
C LYS A 191 -17.63 0.17 6.32
N ILE A 192 -17.37 0.17 5.01
CA ILE A 192 -16.07 0.42 4.38
C ILE A 192 -15.47 1.72 4.92
N THR A 193 -16.25 2.79 4.85
CA THR A 193 -15.76 4.12 5.20
C THR A 193 -15.52 4.26 6.71
N HIS A 194 -16.39 3.65 7.52
CA HIS A 194 -16.20 3.60 8.97
C HIS A 194 -14.93 2.84 9.36
N SER A 195 -14.69 1.66 8.78
CA SER A 195 -13.49 0.86 9.05
C SER A 195 -12.21 1.57 8.63
N LEU A 196 -12.20 2.23 7.47
CA LEU A 196 -11.08 3.08 7.04
C LEU A 196 -10.83 4.22 8.03
N PHE A 197 -11.89 4.88 8.52
CA PHE A 197 -11.80 5.95 9.51
C PHE A 197 -11.24 5.48 10.85
N GLU A 198 -11.62 4.29 11.33
CA GLU A 198 -11.06 3.71 12.55
C GLU A 198 -9.57 3.40 12.39
N ILE A 199 -9.16 2.80 11.27
CA ILE A 199 -7.75 2.53 10.97
C ILE A 199 -6.94 3.83 10.93
N LEU A 200 -7.49 4.87 10.29
CA LEU A 200 -6.91 6.21 10.25
C LEU A 200 -6.75 6.79 11.67
N LEU A 201 -7.80 6.76 12.49
CA LEU A 201 -7.78 7.27 13.87
C LEU A 201 -6.76 6.54 14.73
N GLU A 202 -6.67 5.21 14.64
CA GLU A 202 -5.67 4.43 15.36
C GLU A 202 -4.25 4.76 14.89
N SER A 203 -4.06 4.97 13.59
CA SER A 203 -2.76 5.37 13.02
C SER A 203 -2.29 6.74 13.53
N VAL A 204 -3.23 7.66 13.80
CA VAL A 204 -2.95 8.97 14.41
C VAL A 204 -2.70 8.84 15.92
N LYS A 205 -3.51 8.06 16.65
CA LYS A 205 -3.35 7.85 18.11
C LYS A 205 -2.04 7.14 18.47
N ALA A 206 -1.56 6.24 17.62
CA ALA A 206 -0.26 5.59 17.78
C ALA A 206 0.92 6.56 17.53
N GLY A 207 0.68 7.69 16.87
CA GLY A 207 1.63 8.79 16.70
C GLY A 207 1.50 9.82 17.82
N ASN A 208 2.36 9.74 18.83
CA ASN A 208 2.40 10.69 19.95
C ASN A 208 2.53 12.15 19.42
N PRO A 209 1.67 13.12 19.82
CA PRO A 209 1.66 14.49 19.28
C PRO A 209 2.97 15.29 19.50
N ILE A 210 3.83 14.82 20.39
CA ILE A 210 5.03 15.54 20.88
C ILE A 210 6.13 15.66 19.80
N LEU A 211 6.11 14.84 18.74
CA LEU A 211 7.14 14.86 17.69
C LEU A 211 6.89 15.85 16.54
N PHE A 212 5.67 16.40 16.40
CA PHE A 212 5.38 17.39 15.34
C PHE A 212 6.19 18.68 15.50
N GLY A 213 6.65 19.01 16.71
CA GLY A 213 7.46 20.20 16.98
C GLY A 213 8.91 20.12 16.50
N GLN A 214 9.48 18.92 16.29
CA GLN A 214 10.91 18.77 15.94
C GLN A 214 11.18 18.67 14.44
N PHE A 215 10.17 18.40 13.60
CA PHE A 215 10.35 18.33 12.14
C PHE A 215 10.59 19.70 11.48
N LYS A 216 10.32 20.81 12.17
CA LYS A 216 10.58 22.17 11.65
C LYS A 216 12.05 22.60 11.72
N GLN A 217 12.94 21.89 12.43
CA GLN A 217 14.31 22.37 12.68
C GLN A 217 15.46 21.58 12.04
N LYS A 218 15.20 20.51 11.26
CA LYS A 218 16.28 19.71 10.63
C LYS A 218 16.29 19.68 9.10
N LYS A 219 15.55 20.55 8.42
CA LYS A 219 15.87 20.92 7.03
C LYS A 219 16.70 22.21 7.07
N TYR A 220 17.89 22.14 6.50
CA TYR A 220 18.95 23.17 6.50
C TYR A 220 19.69 23.29 7.83
N HIS A 221 20.79 22.53 7.97
CA HIS A 221 22.11 23.02 8.39
C HIS A 221 23.13 21.89 8.20
N GLY A 222 24.05 22.09 7.26
CA GLY A 222 25.35 21.42 7.26
C GLY A 222 25.55 20.32 6.22
N LEU A 223 26.17 20.72 5.11
CA LEU A 223 27.18 20.00 4.27
C LEU A 223 26.89 18.55 3.85
#